data_AF-A0A946GTK2-F1
#
_entry.id   AF-A0A946GTK2-F1
#
_cell.length_a   1.000
_cell.length_b   1.000
_cell.length_c   1.000
_cell.angle_alpha   90.00
_cell.angle_beta   90.00
_cell.angle_gamma   90.00
#
_symmetry.space_group_name_H-M   'P 1'
#
loop_
_entity.id
_entity.type
_entity.pdbx_description
1 polymer ?
#
loop_
_entity_poly.entity_id
_entity_poly.type
_entity_poly.pdbx_seq_one_letter_code
_entity_poly.pdbx_strand_id
1 'polypeptide(L)'
;MTKKNAFYAQSGGVTAVINSSACGVIETCRKHSDKIGNVYAGKNGIIGALTEQLIDTSKESDEDIAALKKTPSGGFGSCRFKLKSLEDNKREYERLIEIFKAHNIGYFFYNGGGDSADTCYKVSQLSEKMGFPVQAIHVPKTVDNDLPITDNCPGFGSVAKYIAVSTLEASFDVRSMAATSTKIFVIEVMGRHAGWIAAAGALVEDYGIPVVTLFPEIEFDQEKFIAAVDAKVKEHGYCTIVVSEGAHYPDGKFLAEQGTRDDFGHAQLGGAAPVVANMIKEALDLKFHWAVADYLQRAARHLSPESDVEQAYALGQAAVEKALEGKNSIMPTIVRESSNPYKWSIGEANLSDVANVEKMMPMDFISEDGFGITDKCKEYLYPLIKGESYPDYDDNGMPKYVTMKGELVEKKLEEFKL
;
A
#
# COMPACT_ATOMS: atom_id res chain seq x y z
N MET A 1 -31.19 19.96 -12.04
CA MET A 1 -30.15 20.39 -11.07
C MET A 1 -28.81 20.44 -11.79
N THR A 2 -27.92 21.36 -11.42
CA THR A 2 -26.54 21.38 -11.95
C THR A 2 -25.81 20.12 -11.49
N LYS A 3 -25.14 19.43 -12.43
CA LYS A 3 -24.33 18.25 -12.13
C LYS A 3 -23.25 18.61 -11.11
N LYS A 4 -23.03 17.72 -10.14
CA LYS A 4 -21.95 17.89 -9.14
C LYS A 4 -20.63 17.41 -9.73
N ASN A 5 -19.55 18.12 -9.41
CA ASN A 5 -18.19 17.72 -9.73
C ASN A 5 -17.72 16.65 -8.74
N ALA A 6 -16.67 15.92 -9.12
CA ALA A 6 -15.98 14.97 -8.26
C ALA A 6 -14.61 15.52 -7.84
N PHE A 7 -14.16 15.12 -6.66
CA PHE A 7 -12.80 15.35 -6.18
C PHE A 7 -12.15 14.01 -5.84
N TYR A 8 -10.95 13.81 -6.34
CA TYR A 8 -10.12 12.63 -6.11
C TYR A 8 -8.81 13.05 -5.44
N ALA A 9 -8.34 12.30 -4.44
CA ALA A 9 -7.03 12.54 -3.85
C ALA A 9 -6.37 11.23 -3.38
N GLN A 10 -5.05 11.19 -3.50
CA GLN A 10 -4.20 10.11 -2.98
C GLN A 10 -3.68 10.48 -1.60
N SER A 11 -3.57 9.49 -0.71
CA SER A 11 -3.19 9.69 0.69
C SER A 11 -2.22 8.62 1.21
N GLY A 12 -1.27 9.08 2.03
CA GLY A 12 -0.24 8.26 2.65
C GLY A 12 0.85 7.81 1.67
N GLY A 13 1.53 6.72 2.03
CA GLY A 13 2.48 6.06 1.14
C GLY A 13 1.80 5.58 -0.15
N VAL A 14 2.46 5.85 -1.28
CA VAL A 14 2.01 5.40 -2.61
C VAL A 14 2.31 3.92 -2.83
N THR A 15 1.66 3.31 -3.82
CA THR A 15 1.92 1.92 -4.23
C THR A 15 2.27 1.87 -5.72
N ALA A 16 2.64 0.69 -6.21
CA ALA A 16 2.87 0.46 -7.62
C ALA A 16 1.57 0.59 -8.45
N VAL A 17 0.39 0.46 -7.83
CA VAL A 17 -0.90 0.37 -8.54
C VAL A 17 -1.95 1.39 -8.08
N ILE A 18 -1.62 2.32 -7.18
CA ILE A 18 -2.56 3.36 -6.72
C ILE A 18 -3.08 4.22 -7.89
N ASN A 19 -2.29 4.37 -8.95
CA ASN A 19 -2.70 5.01 -10.20
C ASN A 19 -3.67 4.17 -11.04
N SER A 20 -3.69 2.84 -10.88
CA SER A 20 -4.72 1.98 -11.49
C SER A 20 -6.09 2.29 -10.88
N SER A 21 -6.16 2.49 -9.57
CA SER A 21 -7.39 2.99 -8.91
C SER A 21 -7.75 4.40 -9.35
N ALA A 22 -6.76 5.30 -9.51
CA ALA A 22 -7.00 6.64 -10.04
C ALA A 22 -7.62 6.59 -11.44
N CYS A 23 -7.05 5.77 -12.33
CA CYS A 23 -7.54 5.50 -13.67
C CYS A 23 -8.99 4.99 -13.62
N GLY A 24 -9.29 4.00 -12.79
CA GLY A 24 -10.64 3.46 -12.59
C GLY A 24 -11.65 4.53 -12.16
N VAL A 25 -11.29 5.41 -11.23
CA VAL A 25 -12.15 6.53 -10.80
C VAL A 25 -12.38 7.52 -11.95
N ILE A 26 -11.32 8.00 -12.59
CA ILE A 26 -11.40 9.09 -13.57
C ILE A 26 -12.12 8.63 -14.84
N GLU A 27 -11.77 7.47 -15.38
CA GLU A 27 -12.44 6.92 -16.56
C GLU A 27 -13.92 6.66 -16.31
N THR A 28 -14.28 6.13 -15.13
CA THR A 28 -15.68 5.86 -14.78
C THR A 28 -16.47 7.15 -14.61
N CYS A 29 -15.88 8.19 -14.01
CA CYS A 29 -16.49 9.51 -13.97
C CYS A 29 -16.70 10.08 -15.39
N ARG A 30 -15.71 9.96 -16.29
CA ARG A 30 -15.81 10.42 -17.69
C ARG A 30 -16.92 9.68 -18.45
N LYS A 31 -17.04 8.36 -18.26
CA LYS A 31 -18.13 7.53 -18.82
C LYS A 31 -19.51 7.98 -18.34
N HIS A 32 -19.62 8.55 -17.14
CA HIS A 32 -20.85 9.08 -16.57
C HIS A 32 -20.94 10.62 -16.58
N SER A 33 -20.44 11.24 -17.64
CA SER A 33 -20.48 12.71 -17.82
C SER A 33 -21.91 13.29 -17.91
N ASP A 34 -22.94 12.44 -18.04
CA ASP A 34 -24.36 12.80 -17.92
C ASP A 34 -24.78 13.04 -16.46
N LYS A 35 -24.08 12.45 -15.48
CA LYS A 35 -24.38 12.54 -14.03
C LYS A 35 -23.32 13.32 -13.25
N ILE A 36 -22.06 13.15 -13.60
CA ILE A 36 -20.91 13.80 -12.98
C ILE A 36 -20.45 14.95 -13.87
N GLY A 37 -20.11 16.07 -13.25
CA GLY A 37 -19.53 17.23 -13.93
C GLY A 37 -18.07 16.99 -14.29
N ASN A 38 -17.18 17.85 -13.80
CA ASN A 38 -15.75 17.67 -13.92
C ASN A 38 -15.19 16.80 -12.78
N VAL A 39 -14.00 16.22 -12.99
CA VAL A 39 -13.22 15.54 -11.95
C VAL A 39 -11.98 16.37 -11.65
N TYR A 40 -11.87 16.81 -10.39
CA TYR A 40 -10.69 17.49 -9.88
C TYR A 40 -9.82 16.52 -9.09
N ALA A 41 -8.50 16.66 -9.19
CA ALA A 41 -7.57 15.94 -8.33
C ALA A 41 -6.88 16.88 -7.32
N GLY A 42 -6.62 16.42 -6.10
CA GLY A 42 -5.85 17.18 -5.12
C GLY A 42 -4.36 17.09 -5.40
N LYS A 43 -3.69 18.20 -5.71
CA LYS A 43 -2.22 18.21 -5.83
C LYS A 43 -1.60 17.85 -4.47
N ASN A 44 -0.78 16.81 -4.44
CA ASN A 44 -0.18 16.27 -3.23
C ASN A 44 -1.21 15.75 -2.20
N GLY A 45 -2.39 15.30 -2.64
CA GLY A 45 -3.40 14.73 -1.76
C GLY A 45 -4.30 15.77 -1.10
N ILE A 46 -4.69 15.53 0.16
CA ILE A 46 -5.70 16.36 0.86
C ILE A 46 -5.21 17.79 1.14
N ILE A 47 -3.89 17.98 1.26
CA ILE A 47 -3.28 19.31 1.40
C ILE A 47 -3.56 20.19 0.18
N GLY A 48 -3.67 19.59 -1.01
CA GLY A 48 -4.08 20.28 -2.23
C GLY A 48 -5.51 20.80 -2.14
N ALA A 49 -6.43 20.07 -1.50
CA ALA A 49 -7.77 20.58 -1.25
C ALA A 49 -7.75 21.75 -0.26
N LEU A 50 -7.08 21.60 0.88
CA LEU A 50 -7.00 22.64 1.92
C LEU A 50 -6.44 23.96 1.37
N THR A 51 -5.39 23.88 0.55
CA THR A 51 -4.68 25.03 -0.05
C THR A 51 -5.24 25.48 -1.40
N GLU A 52 -6.36 24.89 -1.85
CA GLU A 52 -7.02 25.15 -3.14
C GLU A 52 -6.09 24.95 -4.36
N GLN A 53 -5.23 23.94 -4.31
CA GLN A 53 -4.43 23.46 -5.44
C GLN A 53 -5.12 22.24 -6.07
N LEU A 54 -6.20 22.51 -6.79
CA LEU A 54 -6.98 21.50 -7.51
C LEU A 54 -6.45 21.35 -8.93
N ILE A 55 -6.18 20.12 -9.37
CA ILE A 55 -5.81 19.78 -10.74
C ILE A 55 -7.08 19.51 -11.55
N ASP A 56 -7.19 20.13 -12.72
CA ASP A 56 -8.25 19.85 -13.68
C ASP A 56 -7.91 18.63 -14.54
N THR A 57 -8.47 17.48 -14.19
CA THR A 57 -8.17 16.24 -14.93
C THR A 57 -8.74 16.25 -16.34
N SER A 58 -9.64 17.18 -16.71
CA SER A 58 -10.13 17.28 -18.09
C SER A 58 -9.08 17.77 -19.10
N LYS A 59 -7.94 18.28 -18.60
CA LYS A 59 -6.79 18.73 -19.41
C LYS A 59 -5.82 17.60 -19.77
N GLU A 60 -6.00 16.46 -19.11
CA GLU A 60 -5.27 15.23 -19.39
C GLU A 60 -5.97 14.45 -20.50
N SER A 61 -5.22 13.91 -21.45
CA SER A 61 -5.80 13.11 -22.53
C SER A 61 -6.40 11.80 -22.01
N ASP A 62 -7.26 11.14 -22.79
CA ASP A 62 -7.75 9.80 -22.43
C ASP A 62 -6.59 8.80 -22.42
N GLU A 63 -5.62 8.96 -23.32
CA GLU A 63 -4.41 8.14 -23.38
C GLU A 63 -3.53 8.30 -22.11
N ASP A 64 -3.32 9.53 -21.64
CA ASP A 64 -2.54 9.78 -20.42
C ASP A 64 -3.23 9.20 -19.18
N ILE A 65 -4.55 9.33 -19.09
CA ILE A 65 -5.33 8.73 -18.01
C ILE A 65 -5.29 7.20 -18.07
N ALA A 66 -5.36 6.59 -19.25
CA ALA A 66 -5.21 5.14 -19.39
C ALA A 66 -3.79 4.67 -19.00
N ALA A 67 -2.76 5.46 -19.32
CA ALA A 67 -1.37 5.16 -18.99
C ALA A 67 -1.07 5.18 -17.47
N LEU A 68 -1.93 5.81 -16.65
CA LEU A 68 -1.83 5.72 -15.18
C LEU A 68 -1.90 4.26 -14.69
N LYS A 69 -2.69 3.39 -15.35
CA LYS A 69 -2.77 1.96 -14.99
C LYS A 69 -1.43 1.23 -15.09
N LYS A 70 -0.49 1.76 -15.88
CA LYS A 70 0.85 1.21 -16.10
C LYS A 70 1.95 2.01 -15.39
N THR A 71 1.60 3.00 -14.56
CA THR A 71 2.56 3.94 -13.97
C THR A 71 2.57 3.84 -12.43
N PRO A 72 3.74 3.63 -11.79
CA PRO A 72 3.83 3.54 -10.33
C PRO A 72 3.55 4.88 -9.64
N SER A 73 3.50 4.84 -8.30
CA SER A 73 3.45 6.01 -7.44
C SER A 73 2.14 6.81 -7.60
N GLY A 74 2.09 8.04 -7.07
CA GLY A 74 0.91 8.90 -7.17
C GLY A 74 1.02 9.89 -8.32
N GLY A 75 0.20 9.73 -9.36
CA GLY A 75 0.18 10.59 -10.55
C GLY A 75 -0.20 12.05 -10.27
N PHE A 76 -0.80 12.32 -9.10
CA PHE A 76 -1.16 13.67 -8.65
C PHE A 76 -0.38 14.12 -7.39
N GLY A 77 0.59 13.32 -6.96
CA GLY A 77 1.24 13.45 -5.66
C GLY A 77 0.38 12.93 -4.50
N SER A 78 1.01 12.77 -3.33
CA SER A 78 0.36 12.31 -2.09
C SER A 78 0.98 13.05 -0.90
N CYS A 79 0.38 12.90 0.29
CA CYS A 79 0.91 13.42 1.55
C CYS A 79 0.59 12.48 2.72
N ARG A 80 1.35 12.61 3.81
CA ARG A 80 1.02 12.00 5.12
C ARG A 80 0.31 12.98 6.07
N PHE A 81 -0.36 14.00 5.52
CA PHE A 81 -1.09 14.97 6.34
C PHE A 81 -2.36 14.31 6.91
N LYS A 82 -2.37 14.09 8.23
CA LYS A 82 -3.51 13.52 8.95
C LYS A 82 -4.40 14.64 9.45
N LEU A 83 -5.64 14.67 8.98
CA LEU A 83 -6.67 15.52 9.57
C LEU A 83 -6.93 15.05 11.00
N LYS A 84 -6.84 15.95 11.98
CA LYS A 84 -7.07 15.58 13.38
C LYS A 84 -8.55 15.23 13.63
N SER A 85 -8.90 14.90 14.86
CA SER A 85 -10.31 14.73 15.24
C SER A 85 -11.11 16.02 15.01
N LEU A 86 -12.43 15.93 14.95
CA LEU A 86 -13.28 17.12 14.80
C LEU A 86 -13.21 18.01 16.06
N GLU A 87 -12.94 17.39 17.21
CA GLU A 87 -12.71 18.03 18.50
C GLU A 87 -11.40 18.82 18.50
N ASP A 88 -10.33 18.27 17.91
CA ASP A 88 -9.00 18.88 17.91
C ASP A 88 -8.79 19.89 16.79
N ASN A 89 -9.37 19.67 15.60
CA ASN A 89 -9.19 20.57 14.47
C ASN A 89 -10.36 20.58 13.48
N LYS A 90 -11.49 21.16 13.91
CA LYS A 90 -12.66 21.38 13.05
C LYS A 90 -12.38 22.26 11.82
N ARG A 91 -11.42 23.19 11.94
CA ARG A 91 -11.08 24.21 10.92
C ARG A 91 -10.68 23.59 9.59
N GLU A 92 -9.92 22.48 9.61
CA GLU A 92 -9.50 21.80 8.38
C GLU A 92 -10.68 21.18 7.63
N TYR A 93 -11.62 20.54 8.34
CA TYR A 93 -12.80 19.97 7.72
C TYR A 93 -13.75 21.04 7.19
N GLU A 94 -13.95 22.14 7.94
CA GLU A 94 -14.74 23.28 7.47
C GLU A 94 -14.15 23.85 6.18
N ARG A 95 -12.82 24.03 6.13
CA ARG A 95 -12.12 24.46 4.93
C ARG A 95 -12.34 23.51 3.75
N LEU A 96 -12.27 22.20 3.96
CA LEU A 96 -12.54 21.23 2.89
C LEU A 96 -13.96 21.38 2.32
N ILE A 97 -14.97 21.51 3.18
CA ILE A 97 -16.36 21.68 2.73
C ILE A 97 -16.56 23.03 2.02
N GLU A 98 -15.92 24.10 2.48
CA GLU A 98 -15.93 25.40 1.78
C GLU A 98 -15.37 25.29 0.36
N ILE A 99 -14.23 24.63 0.20
CA ILE A 99 -13.58 24.37 -1.10
C ILE A 99 -14.51 23.54 -1.99
N PHE A 100 -15.08 22.46 -1.45
CA PHE A 100 -16.01 21.62 -2.20
C PHE A 100 -17.25 22.41 -2.64
N LYS A 101 -17.77 23.28 -1.78
CA LYS A 101 -18.90 24.16 -2.12
C LYS A 101 -18.53 25.16 -3.23
N ALA A 102 -17.39 25.84 -3.13
CA ALA A 102 -16.92 26.82 -4.12
C ALA A 102 -16.67 26.21 -5.51
N HIS A 103 -16.29 24.93 -5.55
CA HIS A 103 -16.05 24.18 -6.79
C HIS A 103 -17.19 23.23 -7.18
N ASN A 104 -18.34 23.32 -6.50
CA ASN A 104 -19.53 22.49 -6.75
C ASN A 104 -19.23 20.98 -6.74
N ILE A 105 -18.32 20.54 -5.87
CA ILE A 105 -17.91 19.15 -5.68
C ILE A 105 -18.91 18.45 -4.77
N GLY A 106 -19.61 17.43 -5.27
CA GLY A 106 -20.55 16.62 -4.48
C GLY A 106 -20.06 15.19 -4.22
N TYR A 107 -18.99 14.77 -4.89
CA TYR A 107 -18.40 13.45 -4.73
C TYR A 107 -16.94 13.59 -4.27
N PHE A 108 -16.58 12.87 -3.20
CA PHE A 108 -15.23 12.82 -2.68
C PHE A 108 -14.73 11.37 -2.67
N PHE A 109 -13.75 11.09 -3.54
CA PHE A 109 -13.09 9.80 -3.65
C PHE A 109 -11.70 9.88 -3.03
N TYR A 110 -11.50 9.27 -1.86
CA TYR A 110 -10.23 9.35 -1.16
C TYR A 110 -9.49 8.02 -1.16
N ASN A 111 -8.35 8.00 -1.84
CA ASN A 111 -7.58 6.80 -2.13
C ASN A 111 -6.40 6.67 -1.15
N GLY A 112 -6.53 5.78 -0.16
CA GLY A 112 -5.68 5.81 1.02
C GLY A 112 -5.76 4.57 1.92
N GLY A 113 -5.17 4.64 3.11
CA GLY A 113 -5.27 3.60 4.14
C GLY A 113 -6.37 3.89 5.17
N GLY A 114 -6.30 3.27 6.36
CA GLY A 114 -7.33 3.41 7.40
C GLY A 114 -7.62 4.85 7.83
N ASP A 115 -6.59 5.70 7.96
CA ASP A 115 -6.75 7.13 8.25
C ASP A 115 -7.59 7.89 7.19
N SER A 116 -7.55 7.42 5.95
CA SER A 116 -8.35 7.99 4.85
C SER A 116 -9.80 7.54 4.92
N ALA A 117 -10.06 6.32 5.41
CA ALA A 117 -11.41 5.84 5.73
C ALA A 117 -12.07 6.74 6.78
N ASP A 118 -11.35 7.03 7.87
CA ASP A 118 -11.81 7.92 8.94
C ASP A 118 -12.07 9.36 8.43
N THR A 119 -11.19 9.88 7.57
CA THR A 119 -11.38 11.17 6.91
C THR A 119 -12.66 11.21 6.07
N CYS A 120 -12.90 10.21 5.22
CA CYS A 120 -14.14 10.11 4.44
C CYS A 120 -15.37 10.07 5.34
N TYR A 121 -15.32 9.28 6.42
CA TYR A 121 -16.41 9.16 7.37
C TYR A 121 -16.77 10.53 7.99
N LYS A 122 -15.77 11.27 8.49
CA LYS A 122 -15.98 12.60 9.07
C LYS A 122 -16.46 13.64 8.04
N VAL A 123 -15.92 13.63 6.82
CA VAL A 123 -16.37 14.53 5.74
C VAL A 123 -17.83 14.28 5.40
N SER A 124 -18.25 13.01 5.27
CA SER A 124 -19.66 12.69 4.98
C SER A 124 -20.61 13.27 6.03
N GLN A 125 -20.32 13.07 7.31
CA GLN A 125 -21.15 13.56 8.42
C GLN A 125 -21.14 15.09 8.55
N LEU A 126 -19.97 15.73 8.40
CA LEU A 126 -19.87 17.19 8.58
C LEU A 126 -20.51 17.95 7.40
N SER A 127 -20.37 17.43 6.19
CA SER A 127 -20.92 18.05 4.98
C SER A 127 -22.45 18.24 5.05
N GLU A 128 -23.16 17.27 5.62
CA GLU A 128 -24.61 17.35 5.87
C GLU A 128 -24.94 18.45 6.88
N LYS A 129 -24.22 18.52 8.00
CA LYS A 129 -24.39 19.55 9.03
C LYS A 129 -24.12 20.97 8.50
N MET A 130 -23.26 21.10 7.50
CA MET A 130 -22.93 22.37 6.85
C MET A 130 -23.87 22.75 5.69
N GLY A 131 -24.92 21.95 5.45
CA GLY A 131 -25.91 22.23 4.40
C GLY A 131 -25.38 22.06 2.98
N PHE A 132 -24.27 21.33 2.81
CA PHE A 132 -23.73 20.98 1.50
C PHE A 132 -23.27 19.51 1.53
N PRO A 133 -24.21 18.56 1.43
CA PRO A 133 -23.89 17.13 1.50
C PRO A 133 -22.89 16.71 0.42
N VAL A 134 -21.87 15.97 0.83
CA VAL A 134 -20.84 15.38 -0.02
C VAL A 134 -20.86 13.87 0.18
N GLN A 135 -21.00 13.13 -0.91
CA GLN A 135 -20.84 11.68 -0.90
C GLN A 135 -19.34 11.35 -0.81
N ALA A 136 -18.89 10.86 0.33
CA ALA A 136 -17.50 10.49 0.57
C ALA A 136 -17.34 8.98 0.49
N ILE A 137 -16.58 8.51 -0.49
CA ILE A 137 -16.29 7.10 -0.73
C ILE A 137 -14.79 6.88 -0.58
N HIS A 138 -14.43 5.94 0.28
CA HIS A 138 -13.04 5.54 0.42
C HIS A 138 -12.67 4.57 -0.71
N VAL A 139 -11.56 4.83 -1.40
CA VAL A 139 -10.92 3.86 -2.32
C VAL A 139 -9.76 3.17 -1.57
N PRO A 140 -9.81 1.86 -1.30
CA PRO A 140 -8.83 1.19 -0.42
C PRO A 140 -7.44 1.10 -1.05
N LYS A 141 -6.41 1.38 -0.25
CA LYS A 141 -5.00 1.31 -0.65
C LYS A 141 -4.08 1.16 0.55
N THR A 142 -3.28 0.10 0.57
CA THR A 142 -2.21 -0.09 1.55
C THR A 142 -1.27 -1.20 1.07
N VAL A 143 0.04 -0.99 1.20
CA VAL A 143 1.01 -2.06 0.95
C VAL A 143 1.07 -3.05 2.10
N ASP A 144 0.67 -2.60 3.30
CA ASP A 144 0.74 -3.35 4.55
C ASP A 144 -0.41 -4.38 4.67
N ASN A 145 -1.39 -4.34 3.76
CA ASN A 145 -2.53 -5.25 3.72
C ASN A 145 -3.38 -5.27 5.01
N ASP A 146 -3.48 -4.12 5.65
CA ASP A 146 -4.01 -3.92 7.00
C ASP A 146 -5.44 -3.34 7.03
N LEU A 147 -6.10 -3.12 5.88
CA LEU A 147 -7.52 -2.74 5.90
C LEU A 147 -8.41 -3.96 6.24
N PRO A 148 -9.38 -3.82 7.15
CA PRO A 148 -10.29 -4.90 7.52
C PRO A 148 -11.34 -5.13 6.42
N ILE A 149 -12.06 -6.25 6.56
CA ILE A 149 -13.22 -6.68 5.73
C ILE A 149 -12.85 -7.07 4.29
N THR A 150 -12.01 -6.29 3.59
CA THR A 150 -11.49 -6.67 2.27
C THR A 150 -10.56 -7.88 2.37
N ASP A 151 -10.63 -8.80 1.41
CA ASP A 151 -9.76 -9.98 1.36
C ASP A 151 -8.29 -9.55 1.30
N ASN A 152 -7.98 -8.62 0.40
CA ASN A 152 -6.66 -8.02 0.25
C ASN A 152 -6.79 -6.54 -0.12
N CYS A 153 -5.66 -5.83 -0.04
CA CYS A 153 -5.59 -4.40 -0.33
C CYS A 153 -4.83 -4.11 -1.64
N PRO A 154 -5.30 -3.15 -2.46
CA PRO A 154 -4.55 -2.68 -3.63
C PRO A 154 -3.14 -2.19 -3.30
N GLY A 155 -2.15 -2.75 -3.98
CA GLY A 155 -0.72 -2.50 -3.80
C GLY A 155 0.01 -3.57 -3.02
N PHE A 156 -0.68 -4.34 -2.19
CA PHE A 156 -0.06 -5.45 -1.45
C PHE A 156 0.41 -6.55 -2.40
N GLY A 157 -0.42 -6.98 -3.36
CA GLY A 157 -0.07 -8.06 -4.30
C GLY A 157 1.20 -7.74 -5.09
N SER A 158 1.35 -6.49 -5.55
CA SER A 158 2.58 -6.01 -6.21
C SER A 158 3.82 -6.04 -5.32
N VAL A 159 3.71 -5.58 -4.07
CA VAL A 159 4.83 -5.61 -3.11
C VAL A 159 5.19 -7.06 -2.76
N ALA A 160 4.19 -7.89 -2.51
CA ALA A 160 4.37 -9.31 -2.23
C ALA A 160 5.07 -10.03 -3.39
N LYS A 161 4.65 -9.77 -4.64
CA LYS A 161 5.30 -10.34 -5.83
C LYS A 161 6.74 -9.88 -5.97
N TYR A 162 7.00 -8.59 -5.78
CA TYR A 162 8.36 -8.05 -5.83
C TYR A 162 9.25 -8.72 -4.78
N ILE A 163 8.81 -8.79 -3.52
CA ILE A 163 9.60 -9.40 -2.45
C ILE A 163 9.82 -10.89 -2.71
N ALA A 164 8.78 -11.65 -3.08
CA ALA A 164 8.93 -13.07 -3.40
C ALA A 164 9.97 -13.32 -4.50
N VAL A 165 9.92 -12.54 -5.60
CA VAL A 165 10.87 -12.67 -6.72
C VAL A 165 12.28 -12.23 -6.31
N SER A 166 12.43 -11.07 -5.67
CA SER A 166 13.74 -10.56 -5.26
C SER A 166 14.41 -11.47 -4.22
N THR A 167 13.64 -12.01 -3.26
CA THR A 167 14.16 -13.01 -2.31
C THR A 167 14.57 -14.28 -3.02
N LEU A 168 13.81 -14.75 -4.01
CA LEU A 168 14.16 -15.95 -4.77
C LEU A 168 15.46 -15.75 -5.57
N GLU A 169 15.58 -14.66 -6.31
CA GLU A 169 16.75 -14.33 -7.11
C GLU A 169 18.01 -14.20 -6.25
N ALA A 170 17.93 -13.46 -5.14
CA ALA A 170 19.05 -13.33 -4.21
C ALA A 170 19.41 -14.66 -3.53
N SER A 171 18.41 -15.53 -3.30
CA SER A 171 18.65 -16.87 -2.75
C SER A 171 19.40 -17.78 -3.72
N PHE A 172 19.15 -17.65 -5.03
CA PHE A 172 19.92 -18.35 -6.06
C PHE A 172 21.37 -17.84 -6.13
N ASP A 173 21.58 -16.54 -5.97
CA ASP A 173 22.93 -15.95 -5.91
C ASP A 173 23.72 -16.52 -4.72
N VAL A 174 23.22 -16.36 -3.49
CA VAL A 174 23.93 -16.84 -2.29
C VAL A 174 24.14 -18.36 -2.33
N ARG A 175 23.18 -19.13 -2.84
CA ARG A 175 23.31 -20.58 -3.05
C ARG A 175 24.52 -20.92 -3.92
N SER A 176 24.77 -20.14 -4.97
CA SER A 176 25.88 -20.37 -5.90
C SER A 176 27.26 -20.07 -5.28
N MET A 177 27.30 -19.18 -4.28
CA MET A 177 28.53 -18.69 -3.65
C MET A 177 28.87 -19.39 -2.32
N ALA A 178 27.92 -20.12 -1.74
CA ALA A 178 27.97 -20.64 -0.38
C ALA A 178 29.12 -21.62 -0.07
N ALA A 179 29.66 -22.29 -1.09
CA ALA A 179 30.72 -23.28 -0.89
C ALA A 179 32.00 -22.68 -0.30
N THR A 180 32.35 -21.44 -0.68
CA THR A 180 33.63 -20.81 -0.29
C THR A 180 33.52 -19.32 0.07
N SER A 181 32.32 -18.73 0.02
CA SER A 181 32.11 -17.30 0.25
C SER A 181 30.87 -17.07 1.14
N THR A 182 29.98 -16.17 0.72
CA THR A 182 28.77 -15.75 1.43
C THR A 182 27.86 -16.93 1.72
N LYS A 183 27.47 -17.11 2.98
CA LYS A 183 26.50 -18.13 3.41
C LYS A 183 25.15 -17.55 3.81
N ILE A 184 25.09 -16.25 4.07
CA ILE A 184 23.89 -15.57 4.57
C ILE A 184 23.53 -14.43 3.64
N PHE A 185 22.26 -14.35 3.25
CA PHE A 185 21.69 -13.15 2.63
C PHE A 185 20.53 -12.65 3.48
N VAL A 186 20.52 -11.37 3.83
CA VAL A 186 19.44 -10.73 4.60
C VAL A 186 18.73 -9.69 3.73
N ILE A 187 17.41 -9.77 3.61
CA ILE A 187 16.60 -8.73 2.97
C ILE A 187 15.65 -8.09 3.99
N GLU A 188 15.79 -6.78 4.14
CA GLU A 188 14.86 -5.97 4.92
C GLU A 188 13.71 -5.46 4.06
N VAL A 189 12.50 -5.62 4.59
CA VAL A 189 11.24 -5.28 3.92
C VAL A 189 10.37 -4.37 4.79
N MET A 190 9.53 -3.55 4.16
CA MET A 190 8.51 -2.78 4.88
C MET A 190 7.52 -3.69 5.63
N GLY A 191 6.84 -3.13 6.63
CA GLY A 191 5.80 -3.84 7.39
C GLY A 191 5.89 -3.52 8.88
N ARG A 192 5.61 -2.27 9.26
CA ARG A 192 5.79 -1.79 10.64
C ARG A 192 5.00 -2.58 11.68
N HIS A 193 3.75 -2.90 11.39
CA HIS A 193 2.82 -3.51 12.35
C HIS A 193 2.38 -4.92 11.96
N ALA A 194 2.47 -5.29 10.68
CA ALA A 194 2.01 -6.58 10.19
C ALA A 194 3.05 -7.24 9.26
N GLY A 195 3.17 -8.56 9.38
CA GLY A 195 4.17 -9.40 8.72
C GLY A 195 3.82 -9.84 7.30
N TRP A 196 2.76 -9.30 6.69
CA TRP A 196 2.26 -9.74 5.37
C TRP A 196 3.32 -9.67 4.26
N ILE A 197 4.15 -8.62 4.25
CA ILE A 197 5.22 -8.44 3.26
C ILE A 197 6.37 -9.41 3.52
N ALA A 198 6.76 -9.61 4.79
CA ALA A 198 7.78 -10.59 5.16
C ALA A 198 7.33 -12.03 4.80
N ALA A 199 6.05 -12.34 5.01
CA ALA A 199 5.44 -13.62 4.62
C ALA A 199 5.55 -13.88 3.11
N ALA A 200 5.45 -12.83 2.27
CA ALA A 200 5.64 -12.99 0.83
C ALA A 200 7.07 -13.41 0.47
N GLY A 201 8.08 -12.92 1.20
CA GLY A 201 9.47 -13.36 1.03
C GLY A 201 9.68 -14.82 1.44
N ALA A 202 8.92 -15.31 2.41
CA ALA A 202 8.98 -16.70 2.87
C ALA A 202 8.43 -17.71 1.83
N LEU A 203 7.70 -17.27 0.80
CA LEU A 203 7.22 -18.15 -0.29
C LEU A 203 8.34 -18.86 -1.05
N VAL A 204 9.59 -18.42 -0.92
CA VAL A 204 10.75 -19.07 -1.52
C VAL A 204 11.01 -20.47 -0.96
N GLU A 205 10.47 -20.79 0.22
CA GLU A 205 10.60 -22.12 0.84
C GLU A 205 10.13 -23.24 -0.11
N ASP A 206 9.01 -23.04 -0.84
CA ASP A 206 8.46 -24.00 -1.80
C ASP A 206 9.40 -24.29 -2.98
N TYR A 207 10.43 -23.45 -3.18
CA TYR A 207 11.48 -23.62 -4.17
C TYR A 207 12.75 -24.27 -3.60
N GLY A 208 12.65 -24.86 -2.39
CA GLY A 208 13.75 -25.53 -1.70
C GLY A 208 14.79 -24.57 -1.14
N ILE A 209 14.41 -23.32 -0.88
CA ILE A 209 15.29 -22.31 -0.31
C ILE A 209 15.23 -22.35 1.23
N PRO A 210 16.37 -22.44 1.93
CA PRO A 210 16.42 -22.33 3.40
C PRO A 210 16.18 -20.88 3.83
N VAL A 211 14.94 -20.55 4.18
CA VAL A 211 14.53 -19.21 4.62
C VAL A 211 14.21 -19.16 6.12
N VAL A 212 14.58 -18.06 6.78
CA VAL A 212 14.16 -17.69 8.14
C VAL A 212 13.53 -16.30 8.07
N THR A 213 12.35 -16.14 8.65
CA THR A 213 11.55 -14.91 8.55
C THR A 213 11.36 -14.29 9.93
N LEU A 214 11.60 -12.98 10.05
CA LEU A 214 11.36 -12.21 11.27
C LEU A 214 10.13 -11.33 11.08
N PHE A 215 9.05 -11.69 11.78
CA PHE A 215 7.74 -11.03 11.71
C PHE A 215 7.57 -9.97 12.81
N PRO A 216 6.81 -8.90 12.56
CA PRO A 216 6.36 -7.97 13.61
C PRO A 216 5.47 -8.63 14.67
N GLU A 217 4.77 -9.72 14.33
CA GLU A 217 3.89 -10.43 15.27
C GLU A 217 4.64 -11.32 16.27
N ILE A 218 5.93 -11.61 16.02
CA ILE A 218 6.74 -12.54 16.82
C ILE A 218 7.83 -11.76 17.56
N GLU A 219 7.80 -11.83 18.89
CA GLU A 219 8.87 -11.27 19.72
C GLU A 219 10.21 -11.93 19.37
N PHE A 220 11.21 -11.10 19.11
CA PHE A 220 12.52 -11.57 18.70
C PHE A 220 13.30 -12.23 19.84
N ASP A 221 13.62 -13.51 19.65
CA ASP A 221 14.50 -14.30 20.52
C ASP A 221 15.79 -14.62 19.76
N GLN A 222 16.88 -13.95 20.17
CA GLN A 222 18.18 -14.09 19.51
C GLN A 222 18.73 -15.51 19.56
N GLU A 223 18.57 -16.24 20.67
CA GLU A 223 19.13 -17.59 20.81
C GLU A 223 18.43 -18.56 19.85
N LYS A 224 17.09 -18.51 19.81
CA LYS A 224 16.30 -19.31 18.88
C LYS A 224 16.58 -18.96 17.43
N PHE A 225 16.70 -17.67 17.12
CA PHE A 225 17.01 -17.19 15.79
C PHE A 225 18.36 -17.73 15.29
N ILE A 226 19.42 -17.57 16.10
CA ILE A 226 20.76 -18.07 15.74
C ILE A 226 20.76 -19.59 15.58
N ALA A 227 20.06 -20.31 16.44
CA ALA A 227 19.94 -21.77 16.33
C ALA A 227 19.22 -22.20 15.03
N ALA A 228 18.15 -21.51 14.64
CA ALA A 228 17.43 -21.78 13.39
C ALA A 228 18.31 -21.53 12.15
N VAL A 229 19.05 -20.40 12.14
CA VAL A 229 19.98 -20.07 11.06
C VAL A 229 21.11 -21.09 10.95
N ASP A 230 21.75 -21.44 12.07
CA ASP A 230 22.83 -22.43 12.11
C ASP A 230 22.37 -23.81 11.59
N ALA A 231 21.19 -24.26 12.01
CA ALA A 231 20.60 -25.51 11.54
C ALA A 231 20.43 -25.52 10.01
N LYS A 232 19.84 -24.46 9.45
CA LYS A 232 19.64 -24.33 7.99
C LYS A 232 20.96 -24.28 7.23
N VAL A 233 21.96 -23.54 7.73
CA VAL A 233 23.29 -23.47 7.09
C VAL A 233 24.01 -24.81 7.14
N LYS A 234 23.90 -25.57 8.24
CA LYS A 234 24.49 -26.91 8.34
C LYS A 234 23.85 -27.91 7.36
N GLU A 235 22.55 -27.81 7.14
CA GLU A 235 21.80 -28.68 6.24
C GLU A 235 22.01 -28.31 4.76
N HIS A 236 21.91 -27.02 4.42
CA HIS A 236 21.84 -26.56 3.04
C HIS A 236 23.09 -25.81 2.55
N GLY A 237 24.01 -25.49 3.44
CA GLY A 237 25.23 -24.73 3.16
C GLY A 237 25.05 -23.21 3.19
N TYR A 238 23.82 -22.69 3.19
CA TYR A 238 23.47 -21.27 3.21
C TYR A 238 22.10 -21.04 3.87
N CYS A 239 21.74 -19.78 4.11
CA CYS A 239 20.42 -19.38 4.57
C CYS A 239 20.06 -17.96 4.10
N THR A 240 18.81 -17.77 3.68
CA THR A 240 18.20 -16.48 3.36
C THR A 240 17.37 -16.00 4.55
N ILE A 241 17.49 -14.74 4.93
CA ILE A 241 16.73 -14.12 6.01
C ILE A 241 15.84 -13.03 5.43
N VAL A 242 14.54 -13.07 5.73
CA VAL A 242 13.61 -11.99 5.44
C VAL A 242 13.26 -11.31 6.75
N VAL A 243 13.57 -10.03 6.90
CA VAL A 243 13.29 -9.28 8.14
C VAL A 243 12.35 -8.12 7.85
N SER A 244 11.23 -8.09 8.56
CA SER A 244 10.40 -6.88 8.57
C SER A 244 11.08 -5.76 9.34
N GLU A 245 10.98 -4.53 8.85
CA GLU A 245 11.38 -3.32 9.59
C GLU A 245 10.70 -3.22 10.97
N GLY A 246 9.53 -3.86 11.14
CA GLY A 246 8.76 -3.90 12.37
C GLY A 246 9.17 -4.99 13.37
N ALA A 247 10.17 -5.83 13.06
CA ALA A 247 10.65 -6.84 14.00
C ALA A 247 11.17 -6.18 15.29
N HIS A 248 10.81 -6.75 16.44
CA HIS A 248 11.04 -6.10 17.74
C HIS A 248 11.44 -7.09 18.84
N TYR A 249 12.14 -6.59 19.84
CA TYR A 249 12.44 -7.29 21.09
C TYR A 249 11.19 -7.42 21.99
N PRO A 250 11.21 -8.28 23.02
CA PRO A 250 10.09 -8.45 23.96
C PRO A 250 9.65 -7.16 24.71
N ASP A 251 10.53 -6.16 24.79
CA ASP A 251 10.21 -4.85 25.36
C ASP A 251 9.51 -3.89 24.36
N GLY A 252 9.22 -4.38 23.15
CA GLY A 252 8.59 -3.63 22.06
C GLY A 252 9.55 -2.74 21.27
N LYS A 253 10.83 -2.72 21.62
CA LYS A 253 11.84 -1.95 20.87
C LYS A 253 12.14 -2.62 19.54
N PHE A 254 12.08 -1.87 18.44
CA PHE A 254 12.47 -2.38 17.12
C PHE A 254 13.94 -2.80 17.09
N LEU A 255 14.26 -3.87 16.36
CA LEU A 255 15.64 -4.34 16.19
C LEU A 255 16.57 -3.24 15.65
N ALA A 256 16.01 -2.39 14.80
CA ALA A 256 16.72 -1.30 14.13
C ALA A 256 16.52 0.08 14.76
N GLU A 257 16.01 0.19 15.99
CA GLU A 257 15.76 1.51 16.58
C GLU A 257 17.06 2.29 16.80
N GLN A 258 17.41 3.13 15.81
CA GLN A 258 18.30 4.26 15.95
C GLN A 258 17.46 5.37 16.58
N GLY A 259 17.88 5.95 17.71
CA GLY A 259 17.06 6.83 18.56
C GLY A 259 16.53 8.15 17.96
N THR A 260 16.38 8.26 16.64
CA THR A 260 15.69 9.35 15.93
C THR A 260 14.20 9.04 15.79
N ARG A 261 13.37 9.98 16.22
CA ARG A 261 11.91 9.96 16.03
C ARG A 261 11.51 10.95 14.93
N ASP A 262 10.53 10.59 14.11
CA ASP A 262 9.95 11.51 13.12
C ASP A 262 9.04 12.56 13.78
N ASP A 263 8.53 13.51 12.98
CA ASP A 263 7.62 14.58 13.41
C ASP A 263 6.29 14.06 14.00
N PHE A 264 6.01 12.76 13.87
CA PHE A 264 4.83 12.08 14.42
C PHE A 264 5.14 11.26 15.69
N GLY A 265 6.40 11.28 16.16
CA GLY A 265 6.85 10.58 17.36
C GLY A 265 7.14 9.09 17.14
N HIS A 266 7.11 8.59 15.90
CA HIS A 266 7.48 7.22 15.56
C HIS A 266 8.99 7.10 15.40
N ALA A 267 9.57 5.98 15.86
CA ALA A 267 10.95 5.64 15.54
C ALA A 267 11.12 5.56 14.02
N GLN A 268 12.18 6.21 13.51
CA GLN A 268 12.59 6.05 12.12
C GLN A 268 12.98 4.60 11.92
N LEU A 269 12.25 3.91 11.04
CA LEU A 269 12.54 2.53 10.66
C LEU A 269 13.49 2.50 9.46
N GLY A 270 14.26 1.43 9.38
CA GLY A 270 15.38 1.29 8.46
C GLY A 270 16.63 0.80 9.19
N GLY A 271 17.23 -0.30 8.72
CA GLY A 271 18.49 -0.82 9.24
C GLY A 271 18.38 -2.12 10.04
N ALA A 272 17.25 -2.82 9.96
CA ALA A 272 17.11 -4.16 10.54
C ALA A 272 18.03 -5.17 9.84
N ALA A 273 18.18 -5.06 8.51
CA ALA A 273 19.06 -5.91 7.72
C ALA A 273 20.52 -5.93 8.24
N PRO A 274 21.21 -4.78 8.38
CA PRO A 274 22.58 -4.78 8.92
C PRO A 274 22.65 -5.24 10.38
N VAL A 275 21.65 -4.96 11.22
CA VAL A 275 21.63 -5.44 12.62
C VAL A 275 21.59 -6.97 12.65
N VAL A 276 20.63 -7.57 11.93
CA VAL A 276 20.45 -9.02 11.85
C VAL A 276 21.68 -9.70 11.23
N ALA A 277 22.23 -9.13 10.16
CA ALA A 277 23.39 -9.70 9.49
C ALA A 277 24.64 -9.72 10.39
N ASN A 278 24.91 -8.63 11.12
CA ASN A 278 26.02 -8.58 12.07
C ASN A 278 25.81 -9.53 13.25
N MET A 279 24.58 -9.65 13.76
CA MET A 279 24.25 -10.60 14.82
C MET A 279 24.58 -12.06 14.44
N ILE A 280 24.27 -12.46 13.20
CA ILE A 280 24.64 -13.79 12.68
C ILE A 280 26.16 -13.93 12.56
N LYS A 281 26.86 -12.89 12.09
CA LYS A 281 28.33 -12.91 11.96
C LYS A 281 29.02 -13.07 13.31
N GLU A 282 28.57 -12.33 14.32
CA GLU A 282 29.15 -12.39 15.66
C GLU A 282 28.95 -13.76 16.31
N ALA A 283 27.79 -14.38 16.10
CA ALA A 283 27.46 -15.66 16.72
C ALA A 283 28.04 -16.88 15.97
N LEU A 284 28.09 -16.85 14.64
CA LEU A 284 28.39 -18.03 13.80
C LEU A 284 29.61 -17.85 12.88
N ASP A 285 30.26 -16.67 12.88
CA ASP A 285 31.38 -16.29 12.00
C ASP A 285 31.08 -16.41 10.48
N LEU A 286 29.81 -16.39 10.09
CA LEU A 286 29.39 -16.57 8.69
C LEU A 286 29.48 -15.29 7.87
N LYS A 287 30.06 -15.37 6.67
CA LYS A 287 30.07 -14.24 5.72
C LYS A 287 28.65 -13.98 5.20
N PHE A 288 28.25 -12.71 5.20
CA PHE A 288 26.91 -12.29 4.81
C PHE A 288 26.92 -11.20 3.72
N HIS A 289 25.79 -11.05 3.05
CA HIS A 289 25.36 -9.85 2.35
C HIS A 289 23.97 -9.45 2.85
N TRP A 290 23.60 -8.18 2.67
CA TRP A 290 22.26 -7.72 2.96
C TRP A 290 21.78 -6.67 1.97
N ALA A 291 20.46 -6.52 1.88
CA ALA A 291 19.79 -5.51 1.07
C ALA A 291 18.60 -4.92 1.85
N VAL A 292 18.28 -3.65 1.55
CA VAL A 292 17.07 -2.98 2.04
C VAL A 292 16.24 -2.61 0.81
N ALA A 293 15.03 -3.16 0.70
CA ALA A 293 14.20 -2.94 -0.48
C ALA A 293 13.61 -1.51 -0.53
N ASP A 294 13.24 -0.96 0.63
CA ASP A 294 12.76 0.42 0.81
C ASP A 294 11.72 0.83 -0.28
N TYR A 295 11.92 1.92 -1.00
CA TYR A 295 10.94 2.38 -1.99
C TYR A 295 10.80 1.47 -3.21
N LEU A 296 11.80 0.63 -3.52
CA LEU A 296 11.76 -0.25 -4.68
C LEU A 296 10.57 -1.20 -4.60
N GLN A 297 10.34 -1.82 -3.43
CA GLN A 297 9.26 -2.80 -3.26
C GLN A 297 7.86 -2.24 -3.48
N ARG A 298 7.63 -0.95 -3.18
CA ARG A 298 6.31 -0.31 -3.37
C ARG A 298 6.20 0.47 -4.67
N ALA A 299 7.26 0.59 -5.46
CA ALA A 299 7.27 1.28 -6.75
C ALA A 299 7.52 0.33 -7.94
N ALA A 300 7.62 -0.98 -7.69
CA ALA A 300 7.91 -2.02 -8.69
C ALA A 300 6.74 -2.31 -9.65
N ARG A 301 6.22 -1.29 -10.35
CA ARG A 301 5.17 -1.46 -11.38
C ARG A 301 5.63 -2.38 -12.51
N HIS A 302 6.93 -2.41 -12.82
CA HIS A 302 7.53 -3.31 -13.81
C HIS A 302 7.33 -4.82 -13.52
N LEU A 303 6.94 -5.18 -12.29
CA LEU A 303 6.76 -6.58 -11.87
C LEU A 303 5.39 -6.83 -11.25
N SER A 304 4.45 -5.89 -11.33
CA SER A 304 3.14 -6.03 -10.67
C SER A 304 2.31 -7.20 -11.25
N PRO A 305 1.61 -7.95 -10.40
CA PRO A 305 0.71 -8.99 -10.87
C PRO A 305 -0.54 -8.39 -11.51
N GLU A 306 -1.10 -9.12 -12.48
CA GLU A 306 -2.35 -8.73 -13.13
C GLU A 306 -3.50 -8.61 -12.13
N SER A 307 -3.59 -9.54 -11.17
CA SER A 307 -4.62 -9.55 -10.11
C SER A 307 -4.67 -8.23 -9.32
N ASP A 308 -3.54 -7.73 -8.81
CA ASP A 308 -3.50 -6.48 -8.03
C ASP A 308 -3.84 -5.25 -8.90
N VAL A 309 -3.36 -5.22 -10.15
CA VAL A 309 -3.66 -4.14 -11.10
C VAL A 309 -5.15 -4.09 -11.45
N GLU A 310 -5.77 -5.25 -11.68
CA GLU A 310 -7.20 -5.37 -11.99
C GLU A 310 -8.07 -5.01 -10.80
N GLN A 311 -7.76 -5.54 -9.62
CA GLN A 311 -8.48 -5.21 -8.38
C GLN A 311 -8.39 -3.72 -8.07
N ALA A 312 -7.19 -3.12 -8.17
CA ALA A 312 -6.99 -1.70 -7.95
C ALA A 312 -7.88 -0.84 -8.89
N TYR A 313 -7.91 -1.16 -10.18
CA TYR A 313 -8.77 -0.48 -11.16
C TYR A 313 -10.25 -0.68 -10.85
N ALA A 314 -10.67 -1.93 -10.60
CA ALA A 314 -12.06 -2.28 -10.34
C ALA A 314 -12.61 -1.61 -9.08
N LEU A 315 -11.81 -1.46 -8.03
CA LEU A 315 -12.20 -0.74 -6.82
C LEU A 315 -12.36 0.77 -7.05
N GLY A 316 -11.53 1.36 -7.91
CA GLY A 316 -11.71 2.74 -8.36
C GLY A 316 -12.99 2.95 -9.16
N GLN A 317 -13.29 2.03 -10.08
CA GLN A 317 -14.55 2.01 -10.83
C GLN A 317 -15.76 1.84 -9.89
N ALA A 318 -15.72 0.83 -9.01
CA ALA A 318 -16.79 0.52 -8.07
C ALA A 318 -17.10 1.69 -7.13
N ALA A 319 -16.09 2.44 -6.69
CA ALA A 319 -16.31 3.62 -5.86
C ALA A 319 -17.22 4.64 -6.53
N VAL A 320 -17.02 4.90 -7.82
CA VAL A 320 -17.86 5.82 -8.62
C VAL A 320 -19.25 5.24 -8.83
N GLU A 321 -19.35 3.97 -9.21
CA GLU A 321 -20.64 3.29 -9.42
C GLU A 321 -21.49 3.29 -8.15
N LYS A 322 -20.89 2.99 -7.00
CA LYS A 322 -21.55 3.03 -5.68
C LYS A 322 -22.02 4.44 -5.31
N ALA A 323 -21.22 5.48 -5.60
CA ALA A 323 -21.66 6.86 -5.41
C ALA A 323 -22.88 7.19 -6.28
N LEU A 324 -22.91 6.74 -7.53
CA LEU A 324 -24.03 6.92 -8.45
C LEU A 324 -25.27 6.11 -8.07
N GLU A 325 -25.11 5.00 -7.35
CA GLU A 325 -26.19 4.24 -6.68
C GLU A 325 -26.75 4.97 -5.45
N GLY A 326 -26.17 6.12 -5.06
CA GLY A 326 -26.59 6.91 -3.90
C GLY A 326 -25.96 6.45 -2.59
N LYS A 327 -24.94 5.57 -2.63
CA LYS A 327 -24.20 5.16 -1.43
C LYS A 327 -23.34 6.31 -0.92
N ASN A 328 -23.08 6.31 0.37
CA ASN A 328 -22.22 7.28 1.06
C ASN A 328 -21.53 6.57 2.23
N SER A 329 -20.36 7.06 2.63
CA SER A 329 -19.64 6.55 3.81
C SER A 329 -19.35 5.05 3.74
N ILE A 330 -18.95 4.58 2.56
CA ILE A 330 -18.56 3.18 2.31
C ILE A 330 -17.17 3.08 1.69
N MET A 331 -16.64 1.87 1.73
CA MET A 331 -15.44 1.41 1.01
C MET A 331 -15.84 0.20 0.15
N PRO A 332 -15.59 0.18 -1.17
CA PRO A 332 -15.71 -1.04 -1.95
C PRO A 332 -14.61 -2.02 -1.52
N THR A 333 -14.90 -3.32 -1.55
CA THR A 333 -13.98 -4.36 -1.04
C THR A 333 -13.73 -5.44 -2.08
N ILE A 334 -12.63 -6.17 -1.92
CA ILE A 334 -12.43 -7.45 -2.59
C ILE A 334 -13.04 -8.55 -1.73
N VAL A 335 -13.89 -9.38 -2.32
CA VAL A 335 -14.42 -10.60 -1.69
C VAL A 335 -13.84 -11.80 -2.42
N ARG A 336 -13.08 -12.64 -1.71
CA ARG A 336 -12.56 -13.89 -2.26
C ARG A 336 -13.67 -14.95 -2.30
N GLU A 337 -13.99 -15.41 -3.50
CA GLU A 337 -15.01 -16.44 -3.75
C GLU A 337 -14.40 -17.85 -3.78
N SER A 338 -13.14 -17.95 -4.21
CA SER A 338 -12.40 -19.21 -4.33
C SER A 338 -10.90 -18.92 -4.39
N SER A 339 -10.08 -19.77 -3.74
CA SER A 339 -8.61 -19.70 -3.81
C SER A 339 -8.05 -20.45 -5.03
N ASN A 340 -8.73 -21.51 -5.49
CA ASN A 340 -8.26 -22.35 -6.61
C ASN A 340 -9.43 -22.95 -7.43
N PRO A 341 -9.70 -22.46 -8.66
CA PRO A 341 -9.08 -21.29 -9.28
C PRO A 341 -9.40 -20.02 -8.48
N TYR A 342 -8.47 -19.06 -8.48
CA TYR A 342 -8.67 -17.80 -7.78
C TYR A 342 -9.82 -17.00 -8.43
N LYS A 343 -10.82 -16.62 -7.63
CA LYS A 343 -11.95 -15.82 -8.05
C LYS A 343 -12.29 -14.82 -6.96
N TRP A 344 -12.63 -13.62 -7.39
CA TRP A 344 -13.03 -12.55 -6.50
C TRP A 344 -14.19 -11.74 -7.10
N SER A 345 -14.90 -11.03 -6.24
CA SER A 345 -15.99 -10.12 -6.59
C SER A 345 -15.84 -8.79 -5.83
N ILE A 346 -16.63 -7.79 -6.22
CA ILE A 346 -16.69 -6.51 -5.51
C ILE A 346 -17.76 -6.58 -4.42
N GLY A 347 -17.34 -6.34 -3.18
CA GLY A 347 -18.22 -6.11 -2.04
C GLY A 347 -18.28 -4.65 -1.62
N GLU A 348 -18.92 -4.38 -0.49
CA GLU A 348 -18.95 -3.07 0.16
C GLU A 348 -18.87 -3.21 1.68
N ALA A 349 -18.22 -2.24 2.34
CA ALA A 349 -18.11 -2.14 3.79
C ALA A 349 -18.47 -0.71 4.24
N ASN A 350 -19.11 -0.58 5.41
CA ASN A 350 -19.34 0.74 6.01
C ASN A 350 -18.04 1.29 6.58
N LEU A 351 -17.80 2.59 6.43
CA LEU A 351 -16.58 3.20 6.99
C LEU A 351 -16.54 3.16 8.53
N SER A 352 -17.69 3.04 9.20
CA SER A 352 -17.75 2.82 10.65
C SER A 352 -17.09 1.51 11.09
N ASP A 353 -17.05 0.52 10.20
CA ASP A 353 -16.51 -0.83 10.48
C ASP A 353 -15.04 -0.96 9.99
N VAL A 354 -14.52 0.08 9.33
CA VAL A 354 -13.17 0.13 8.75
C VAL A 354 -12.29 1.15 9.46
N ALA A 355 -12.84 2.32 9.79
CA ALA A 355 -12.08 3.41 10.40
C ALA A 355 -11.47 2.99 11.74
N ASN A 356 -10.16 3.21 11.89
CA ASN A 356 -9.39 2.90 13.10
C ASN A 356 -9.36 1.40 13.49
N VAL A 357 -9.58 0.49 12.53
CA VAL A 357 -9.45 -0.96 12.71
C VAL A 357 -8.37 -1.48 11.77
N GLU A 358 -7.47 -2.32 12.27
CA GLU A 358 -6.36 -2.91 11.50
C GLU A 358 -6.51 -4.43 11.39
N LYS A 359 -6.17 -4.97 10.21
CA LYS A 359 -6.10 -6.40 9.91
C LYS A 359 -4.68 -6.93 10.16
N MET A 360 -4.47 -7.52 11.32
CA MET A 360 -3.24 -8.25 11.65
C MET A 360 -3.13 -9.56 10.88
N MET A 361 -1.90 -10.06 10.70
CA MET A 361 -1.69 -11.39 10.13
C MET A 361 -2.20 -12.47 11.11
N PRO A 362 -2.99 -13.45 10.65
CA PRO A 362 -3.42 -14.55 11.52
C PRO A 362 -2.23 -15.33 12.08
N MET A 363 -2.24 -15.65 13.38
CA MET A 363 -1.16 -16.42 13.99
C MET A 363 -0.99 -17.82 13.38
N ASP A 364 -2.06 -18.42 12.84
CA ASP A 364 -2.00 -19.71 12.15
C ASP A 364 -1.45 -19.62 10.72
N PHE A 365 -1.03 -18.42 10.27
CA PHE A 365 -0.26 -18.22 9.05
C PHE A 365 1.26 -18.30 9.29
N ILE A 366 1.69 -18.22 10.55
CA ILE A 366 3.10 -18.32 10.97
C ILE A 366 3.35 -19.76 11.44
N SER A 367 4.51 -20.33 11.11
CA SER A 367 4.93 -21.64 11.59
C SER A 367 5.07 -21.68 13.11
N GLU A 368 4.99 -22.88 13.70
CA GLU A 368 5.05 -23.06 15.16
C GLU A 368 6.35 -22.53 15.80
N ASP A 369 7.46 -22.57 15.06
CA ASP A 369 8.75 -22.04 15.50
C ASP A 369 8.88 -20.50 15.35
N GLY A 370 7.89 -19.85 14.72
CA GLY A 370 7.86 -18.41 14.51
C GLY A 370 8.71 -17.88 13.35
N PHE A 371 9.37 -18.75 12.57
CA PHE A 371 10.37 -18.35 11.58
C PHE A 371 9.98 -18.63 10.12
N GLY A 372 8.78 -19.11 9.86
CA GLY A 372 8.28 -19.47 8.54
C GLY A 372 6.78 -19.23 8.40
N ILE A 373 6.22 -19.69 7.28
CA ILE A 373 4.80 -19.54 6.96
C ILE A 373 4.13 -20.90 6.78
N THR A 374 2.85 -20.99 7.11
CA THR A 374 2.06 -22.24 6.95
C THR A 374 1.45 -22.37 5.55
N ASP A 375 0.94 -23.56 5.21
CA ASP A 375 0.21 -23.79 3.96
C ASP A 375 -1.02 -22.89 3.82
N LYS A 376 -1.67 -22.52 4.94
CA LYS A 376 -2.80 -21.56 4.94
C LYS A 376 -2.36 -20.18 4.45
N CYS A 377 -1.18 -19.74 4.89
CA CYS A 377 -0.59 -18.49 4.43
C CYS A 377 -0.28 -18.56 2.93
N LYS A 378 0.32 -19.67 2.48
CA LYS A 378 0.63 -19.92 1.06
C LYS A 378 -0.65 -19.92 0.20
N GLU A 379 -1.73 -20.56 0.65
CA GLU A 379 -3.04 -20.58 -0.02
C GLU A 379 -3.63 -19.17 -0.18
N TYR A 380 -3.44 -18.30 0.82
CA TYR A 380 -3.87 -16.91 0.76
C TYR A 380 -3.01 -16.07 -0.18
N LEU A 381 -1.68 -16.17 -0.09
CA LEU A 381 -0.72 -15.30 -0.79
C LEU A 381 -0.52 -15.64 -2.26
N TYR A 382 -0.38 -16.92 -2.63
CA TYR A 382 -0.06 -17.30 -4.02
C TYR A 382 -1.05 -16.74 -5.04
N PRO A 383 -2.37 -16.76 -4.81
CA PRO A 383 -3.33 -16.14 -5.72
C PRO A 383 -3.10 -14.64 -5.97
N LEU A 384 -2.61 -13.90 -4.97
CA LEU A 384 -2.44 -12.45 -5.01
C LEU A 384 -1.20 -11.99 -5.78
N ILE A 385 -0.27 -12.91 -6.05
CA ILE A 385 0.96 -12.63 -6.81
C ILE A 385 0.95 -13.25 -8.21
N LYS A 386 -0.18 -13.84 -8.63
CA LYS A 386 -0.32 -14.48 -9.95
C LYS A 386 -0.65 -13.49 -11.07
N GLY A 387 -0.17 -13.81 -12.26
CA GLY A 387 -0.32 -13.04 -13.49
C GLY A 387 0.76 -11.97 -13.63
N GLU A 388 1.00 -11.52 -14.85
CA GLU A 388 2.01 -10.51 -15.19
C GLU A 388 1.33 -9.35 -15.92
N SER A 389 1.48 -8.15 -15.38
CA SER A 389 1.00 -6.93 -16.05
C SER A 389 2.18 -6.02 -16.34
N TYR A 390 2.99 -6.33 -17.35
CA TYR A 390 4.14 -5.47 -17.68
C TYR A 390 3.70 -4.10 -18.23
N PRO A 391 4.38 -2.99 -17.87
CA PRO A 391 4.19 -1.72 -18.56
C PRO A 391 4.73 -1.81 -20.00
N ASP A 392 4.39 -0.83 -20.83
CA ASP A 392 5.01 -0.72 -22.15
C ASP A 392 6.44 -0.19 -21.99
N TYR A 393 7.35 -0.60 -22.89
CA TYR A 393 8.75 -0.19 -22.89
C TYR A 393 9.07 0.68 -24.12
N ASP A 394 10.07 1.55 -23.97
CA ASP A 394 10.64 2.35 -25.06
C ASP A 394 11.79 1.65 -25.78
N ASP A 395 12.27 2.29 -26.85
CA ASP A 395 13.34 1.75 -27.67
C ASP A 395 14.69 1.69 -26.91
N ASN A 396 14.78 2.32 -25.73
CA ASN A 396 15.93 2.24 -24.82
C ASN A 396 15.79 1.10 -23.80
N GLY A 397 14.67 0.35 -23.82
CA GLY A 397 14.38 -0.69 -22.84
C GLY A 397 13.95 -0.15 -21.49
N MET A 398 13.42 1.07 -21.41
CA MET A 398 12.88 1.69 -20.18
C MET A 398 11.34 1.69 -20.17
N PRO A 399 10.68 1.52 -19.00
CA PRO A 399 9.24 1.63 -18.92
C PRO A 399 8.72 3.02 -19.32
N LYS A 400 7.70 3.07 -20.18
CA LYS A 400 6.99 4.29 -20.58
C LYS A 400 5.96 4.71 -19.54
N TYR A 401 6.43 5.31 -18.45
CA TYR A 401 5.57 5.88 -17.43
C TYR A 401 5.06 7.27 -17.81
N VAL A 402 3.78 7.55 -17.53
CA VAL A 402 3.18 8.86 -17.81
C VAL A 402 3.50 9.87 -16.72
N THR A 403 3.68 11.13 -17.09
CA THR A 403 3.69 12.27 -16.17
C THR A 403 2.50 13.16 -16.52
N MET A 404 1.58 13.33 -15.57
CA MET A 404 0.40 14.17 -15.75
C MET A 404 0.80 15.64 -15.93
N LYS A 405 0.08 16.39 -16.76
CA LYS A 405 0.33 17.84 -16.93
C LYS A 405 0.08 18.61 -15.63
N GLY A 406 -0.94 18.21 -14.87
CA GLY A 406 -1.24 18.76 -13.57
C GLY A 406 -1.72 20.22 -13.60
N GLU A 407 -2.45 20.61 -14.65
CA GLU A 407 -2.98 21.98 -14.81
C GLU A 407 -3.89 22.34 -13.63
N LEU A 408 -3.57 23.43 -12.95
CA LEU A 408 -4.31 23.89 -11.77
C LEU A 408 -5.54 24.71 -12.15
N VAL A 409 -6.61 24.50 -11.38
CA VAL A 409 -7.83 25.31 -11.43
C VAL A 409 -7.58 26.66 -10.77
N GLU A 410 -8.23 27.71 -11.28
CA GLU A 410 -8.23 29.03 -10.64
C GLU A 410 -8.83 28.97 -9.23
N LYS A 411 -8.14 29.62 -8.29
CA LYS A 411 -8.59 29.73 -6.89
C LYS A 411 -9.81 30.64 -6.77
N LYS A 412 -10.73 30.30 -5.89
CA LYS A 412 -11.97 31.04 -5.63
C LYS A 412 -12.07 31.54 -4.18
N LEU A 413 -11.27 31.00 -3.27
CA LEU A 413 -11.30 31.35 -1.86
C LEU A 413 -9.99 32.00 -1.42
N GLU A 414 -10.02 32.64 -0.27
CA GLU A 414 -8.83 33.18 0.36
C GLU A 414 -7.84 32.07 0.73
N GLU A 415 -6.57 32.45 0.87
CA GLU A 415 -5.49 31.54 1.22
C GLU A 415 -5.70 30.91 2.60
N PHE A 416 -5.47 29.59 2.69
CA PHE A 416 -5.54 28.85 3.94
C PHE A 416 -4.14 28.56 4.48
N LYS A 417 -3.84 29.05 5.68
CA LYS A 417 -2.64 28.68 6.43
C LYS A 417 -2.86 27.36 7.14
N LEU A 418 -2.12 26.34 6.72
CA LEU A 418 -2.09 25.00 7.31
C LEU A 418 -1.69 25.05 8.79
#